data_AF-F2Z483-F1
#
_entry.id   AF-F2Z483-F1
#
_cell.length_a   1.000
_cell.length_b   1.000
_cell.length_c   1.000
_cell.angle_alpha   90.00
_cell.angle_beta   90.00
_cell.angle_gamma   90.00
#
_symmetry.space_group_name_H-M   'P 1'
#
loop_
_entity.id
_entity.type
_entity.pdbx_description
1 polymer ?
#
loop_
_entity_poly.entity_id
_entity_poly.type
_entity_poly.pdbx_seq_one_letter_code
_entity_poly.pdbx_strand_id
1 'polypeptide(L)'
;MEGPLSVFGDRSTGEAVRSQNVMAAASIANIVKSSFGPVGLDKMLVDDIGDVTITNDGATILKLLEVEHPAAKVLCELADLQDKEVGDGTTSVVRRYQEMARE
;
A
#
# COMPACT_ATOMS: atom_id res chain seq x y z
N MET A 1 -0.77 6.91 18.59
CA MET A 1 -0.02 8.16 18.85
C MET A 1 0.55 8.07 20.25
N GLU A 2 1.82 7.68 20.40
CA GLU A 2 2.55 7.74 21.68
C GLU A 2 3.74 8.70 21.50
N GLY A 3 3.83 9.73 22.35
CA GLY A 3 4.77 10.86 22.22
C GLY A 3 6.17 10.61 22.81
N PRO A 4 7.04 11.63 22.98
CA PRO A 4 6.95 13.00 22.46
C PRO A 4 7.81 13.14 21.18
N LEU A 5 7.18 13.53 20.07
CA LEU A 5 7.88 13.93 18.86
C LEU A 5 8.14 15.45 18.97
N SER A 6 9.38 15.86 18.73
CA SER A 6 9.76 17.27 18.66
C SER A 6 9.13 17.90 17.42
N VAL A 7 7.87 18.34 17.57
CA VAL A 7 7.08 19.24 16.71
C VAL A 7 6.86 18.83 15.22
N PHE A 8 7.83 18.22 14.51
CA PHE A 8 7.70 17.80 13.10
C PHE A 8 8.54 16.56 12.71
N GLY A 9 9.20 15.87 13.66
CA GLY A 9 10.12 14.78 13.35
C GLY A 9 9.54 13.41 13.69
N ASP A 10 9.48 12.50 12.71
CA ASP A 10 9.15 11.09 12.93
C ASP A 10 10.32 10.32 13.55
N ARG A 11 10.00 9.42 14.49
CA ARG A 11 10.99 8.55 15.13
C ARG A 11 11.46 7.49 14.14
N SER A 12 12.77 7.36 13.94
CA SER A 12 13.39 6.53 12.89
C SER A 12 14.10 5.26 13.39
N THR A 13 14.07 4.95 14.69
CA THR A 13 14.84 3.83 15.26
C THR A 13 14.05 2.95 16.23
N GLY A 14 14.40 1.65 16.24
CA GLY A 14 13.92 0.66 17.20
C GLY A 14 12.85 -0.30 16.66
N GLU A 15 12.44 -1.25 17.51
CA GLU A 15 11.41 -2.25 17.20
C GLU A 15 10.07 -1.60 16.84
N ALA A 16 9.71 -0.51 17.52
CA ALA A 16 8.46 0.21 17.28
C ALA A 16 8.31 0.69 15.82
N VAL A 17 9.39 1.16 15.19
CA VAL A 17 9.37 1.63 13.79
C VAL A 17 9.23 0.43 12.84
N ARG A 18 9.88 -0.70 13.15
CA ARG A 18 9.69 -1.94 12.39
C ARG A 18 8.23 -2.40 12.45
N SER A 19 7.64 -2.45 13.64
CA SER A 19 6.23 -2.84 13.79
C SER A 19 5.29 -1.89 13.05
N GLN A 20 5.58 -0.58 13.03
CA GLN A 20 4.82 0.40 12.25
C GLN A 20 4.93 0.15 10.74
N ASN A 21 6.14 -0.11 10.23
CA ASN A 21 6.36 -0.45 8.82
C ASN A 21 5.55 -1.70 8.41
N VAL A 22 5.56 -2.74 9.26
CA VAL A 22 4.80 -3.98 9.01
C VAL A 22 3.30 -3.73 9.01
N MET A 23 2.80 -2.93 9.96
CA MET A 23 1.39 -2.56 9.99
C MET A 23 0.99 -1.76 8.75
N ALA A 24 1.80 -0.79 8.31
CA ALA A 24 1.54 -0.04 7.09
C ALA A 24 1.49 -0.95 5.85
N ALA A 25 2.47 -1.84 5.70
CA ALA A 25 2.50 -2.81 4.60
C ALA A 25 1.30 -3.78 4.65
N ALA A 26 0.89 -4.22 5.84
CA ALA A 26 -0.27 -5.08 6.02
C ALA A 26 -1.58 -4.38 5.64
N SER A 27 -1.75 -3.11 5.97
CA SER A 27 -2.93 -2.33 5.58
C SER A 27 -3.05 -2.24 4.07
N ILE A 28 -1.96 -1.91 3.37
CA ILE A 28 -1.94 -1.84 1.89
C ILE A 28 -2.25 -3.21 1.28
N ALA A 29 -1.59 -4.28 1.76
CA ALA A 29 -1.82 -5.62 1.26
C ALA A 29 -3.28 -6.07 1.44
N ASN A 30 -3.91 -5.71 2.57
CA ASN A 30 -5.31 -6.04 2.83
C ASN A 30 -6.27 -5.32 1.89
N ILE A 31 -5.96 -4.08 1.48
CA ILE A 31 -6.75 -3.35 0.49
C ILE A 31 -6.75 -4.14 -0.82
N VAL A 32 -5.58 -4.42 -1.37
CA VAL A 32 -5.47 -5.06 -2.70
C VAL A 32 -5.85 -6.55 -2.69
N LYS A 33 -5.86 -7.21 -1.52
CA LYS A 33 -6.17 -8.65 -1.38
C LYS A 33 -7.55 -9.03 -1.93
N SER A 34 -8.58 -8.21 -1.72
CA SER A 34 -9.92 -8.54 -2.24
C SER A 34 -10.00 -8.47 -3.76
N SER A 35 -9.06 -7.75 -4.37
CA SER A 35 -8.98 -7.47 -5.81
C SER A 35 -8.01 -8.43 -6.53
N PHE A 36 -7.67 -9.55 -5.87
CA PHE A 36 -6.70 -10.50 -6.38
C PHE A 36 -7.34 -11.53 -7.34
N GLY A 37 -6.77 -11.64 -8.54
CA GLY A 37 -7.09 -12.69 -9.50
C GLY A 37 -8.35 -12.43 -10.35
N PRO A 38 -8.76 -13.40 -11.17
CA PRO A 38 -9.85 -13.24 -12.14
C PRO A 38 -11.25 -13.13 -11.51
N VAL A 39 -11.37 -13.47 -10.23
CA VAL A 39 -12.59 -13.32 -9.41
C VAL A 39 -12.40 -12.24 -8.34
N GLY A 40 -11.45 -11.33 -8.56
CA GLY A 40 -11.23 -10.18 -7.68
C GLY A 40 -12.46 -9.26 -7.64
N LEU A 41 -12.68 -8.67 -6.48
CA LEU A 41 -13.73 -7.67 -6.28
C LEU A 41 -13.24 -6.30 -6.74
N ASP A 42 -14.07 -5.64 -7.54
CA ASP A 42 -13.87 -4.25 -7.90
C ASP A 42 -13.92 -3.35 -6.66
N LYS A 43 -13.05 -2.33 -6.65
CA LYS A 43 -13.10 -1.26 -5.67
C LYS A 43 -13.62 0.01 -6.29
N MET A 44 -14.56 0.62 -5.59
CA MET A 44 -15.00 1.98 -5.85
C MET A 44 -14.09 2.93 -5.05
N LEU A 45 -13.30 3.71 -5.77
CA LEU A 45 -12.44 4.76 -5.24
C LEU A 45 -13.10 6.09 -5.55
N VAL A 46 -13.15 6.96 -4.54
CA VAL A 46 -13.75 8.29 -4.66
C VAL A 46 -12.66 9.29 -4.30
N ASP A 47 -12.42 10.26 -5.17
CA ASP A 47 -11.45 11.32 -4.90
C ASP A 47 -12.07 12.46 -4.07
N ASP A 48 -11.26 13.47 -3.75
CA ASP A 48 -11.70 14.64 -2.96
C ASP A 48 -12.73 15.53 -3.67
N ILE A 49 -12.82 15.44 -5.00
CA ILE A 49 -13.71 16.23 -5.84
C ILE A 49 -15.04 15.49 -6.07
N GLY A 50 -15.09 14.19 -5.77
CA GLY A 50 -16.23 13.31 -5.92
C GLY A 50 -16.22 12.48 -7.20
N ASP A 51 -15.12 12.47 -7.97
CA ASP A 51 -14.96 11.57 -9.11
C ASP A 51 -14.78 10.13 -8.63
N VAL A 52 -15.50 9.23 -9.30
CA VAL A 52 -15.57 7.81 -8.92
C VAL A 52 -14.83 6.97 -9.94
N THR A 53 -13.81 6.24 -9.49
CA THR A 53 -13.11 5.24 -10.28
C THR A 53 -13.41 3.86 -9.73
N ILE A 54 -13.96 2.98 -10.57
CA ILE A 54 -14.20 1.57 -10.23
C ILE A 54 -13.15 0.72 -10.91
N THR A 55 -12.32 0.00 -10.14
CA THR A 55 -11.25 -0.83 -10.70
C THR A 55 -10.89 -2.00 -9.80
N ASN A 56 -10.42 -3.08 -10.43
CA ASN A 56 -9.81 -4.25 -9.77
C ASN A 56 -8.28 -4.25 -9.93
N ASP A 57 -7.71 -3.32 -10.69
CA ASP A 57 -6.27 -3.28 -10.89
C ASP A 57 -5.54 -2.72 -9.65
N GLY A 58 -4.67 -3.55 -9.07
CA GLY A 58 -3.88 -3.20 -7.90
C GLY A 58 -2.99 -1.97 -8.11
N ALA A 59 -2.41 -1.78 -9.29
CA ALA A 59 -1.55 -0.62 -9.56
C ALA A 59 -2.37 0.68 -9.59
N THR A 60 -3.50 0.68 -10.27
CA THR A 60 -4.43 1.83 -10.29
C THR A 60 -4.98 2.14 -8.90
N ILE A 61 -5.34 1.11 -8.11
CA ILE A 61 -5.79 1.28 -6.73
C ILE A 61 -4.72 1.99 -5.90
N LEU A 62 -3.45 1.57 -6.02
CA LEU A 62 -2.34 2.13 -5.24
C LEU A 62 -1.94 3.53 -5.70
N LYS A 63 -2.11 3.86 -6.99
CA LYS A 63 -1.87 5.21 -7.54
C LYS A 63 -2.88 6.24 -7.02
N LEU A 64 -4.12 5.82 -6.79
CA LEU A 64 -5.20 6.68 -6.30
C LEU A 64 -5.24 6.77 -4.77
N LEU A 65 -4.50 5.91 -4.05
CA LEU A 65 -4.41 5.97 -2.60
C LEU A 65 -3.40 7.03 -2.18
N GLU A 66 -3.85 7.98 -1.35
CA GLU A 66 -2.96 8.91 -0.68
C GLU A 66 -2.27 8.22 0.51
N VAL A 67 -0.98 7.93 0.34
CA VAL A 67 -0.19 7.22 1.33
C VAL A 67 0.83 8.15 1.98
N GLU A 68 0.68 8.37 3.28
CA GLU A 68 1.63 9.18 4.06
C GLU A 68 2.88 8.38 4.45
N HIS A 69 2.69 7.11 4.83
CA HIS A 69 3.71 6.29 5.46
C HIS A 69 4.82 5.86 4.46
N PRO A 70 6.12 6.06 4.77
CA PRO A 70 7.22 5.76 3.84
C PRO A 70 7.25 4.32 3.32
N ALA A 71 7.08 3.33 4.21
CA ALA A 71 7.07 1.92 3.81
C ALA A 71 5.94 1.58 2.81
N ALA A 72 4.82 2.30 2.88
CA ALA A 72 3.70 2.10 1.98
C ALA A 72 3.89 2.86 0.65
N LYS A 73 4.63 3.98 0.63
CA LYS A 73 5.07 4.64 -0.61
C LYS A 73 5.96 3.74 -1.46
N VAL A 74 6.93 3.07 -0.82
CA VAL A 74 7.81 2.10 -1.49
C VAL A 74 7.00 0.96 -2.13
N LEU A 75 5.94 0.49 -1.45
CA LEU A 75 5.04 -0.52 -2.01
C LEU A 75 4.29 -0.03 -3.25
N CYS A 76 3.86 1.24 -3.27
CA CYS A 76 3.17 1.82 -4.42
C CYS A 76 4.12 1.96 -5.62
N GLU A 77 5.35 2.44 -5.39
CA GLU A 77 6.38 2.53 -6.43
C GLU A 77 6.72 1.16 -7.02
N LEU A 78 6.84 0.15 -6.16
CA LEU A 78 7.17 -1.20 -6.57
C LEU A 78 6.04 -1.87 -7.36
N ALA A 79 4.78 -1.60 -7.01
CA ALA A 79 3.63 -2.01 -7.81
C ALA A 79 3.57 -1.30 -9.17
N ASP A 80 3.88 0.00 -9.23
CA ASP A 80 3.93 0.76 -10.49
C ASP A 80 5.07 0.29 -11.41
N LEU A 81 6.22 -0.10 -10.86
CA LEU A 81 7.29 -0.72 -11.64
C LEU A 81 6.85 -2.07 -12.22
N GLN A 82 6.18 -2.92 -11.43
CA GLN A 82 5.67 -4.19 -11.91
C GLN A 82 4.61 -4.02 -13.01
N ASP A 83 3.75 -3.01 -12.87
CA ASP A 83 2.75 -2.61 -13.86
C ASP A 83 3.39 -2.17 -15.18
N LYS A 84 4.47 -1.38 -15.12
CA LYS A 84 5.21 -0.92 -16.31
C LYS A 84 5.94 -2.04 -17.05
N GLU A 85 6.48 -3.02 -16.34
CA GLU A 85 7.28 -4.09 -16.94
C GLU A 85 6.40 -5.21 -17.52
N VAL A 86 5.37 -5.64 -16.80
CA VAL A 86 4.56 -6.82 -17.17
C VAL A 86 3.06 -6.51 -17.23
N GLY A 87 2.58 -5.53 -16.45
CA GLY A 87 1.16 -5.19 -16.37
C GLY A 87 0.32 -6.20 -15.57
N ASP A 88 0.94 -7.21 -14.97
CA ASP A 88 0.29 -8.20 -14.10
C ASP A 88 1.20 -8.56 -12.91
N GLY A 89 0.61 -9.16 -11.88
CA GLY A 89 1.29 -9.54 -10.66
C GLY A 89 1.49 -8.40 -9.68
N THR A 90 0.98 -7.20 -9.96
CA THR A 90 1.04 -6.01 -9.09
C THR A 90 0.54 -6.34 -7.68
N THR A 91 -0.62 -6.98 -7.58
CA THR A 91 -1.20 -7.44 -6.30
C THR A 91 -0.40 -8.57 -5.63
N SER A 92 0.17 -9.49 -6.41
CA SER A 92 1.00 -10.59 -5.90
C SER A 92 2.24 -10.06 -5.19
N VAL A 93 2.89 -9.08 -5.83
CA VAL A 93 4.14 -8.50 -5.37
C VAL A 93 3.94 -7.74 -4.06
N VAL A 94 2.87 -6.95 -3.94
CA VAL A 94 2.54 -6.23 -2.69
C VAL A 94 2.28 -7.21 -1.54
N ARG A 95 1.55 -8.31 -1.81
CA ARG A 95 1.29 -9.35 -0.82
C ARG A 95 2.56 -10.08 -0.38
N ARG A 96 3.47 -10.35 -1.33
CA ARG A 96 4.77 -10.98 -1.08
C ARG A 96 5.64 -10.11 -0.19
N TYR A 97 5.71 -8.80 -0.47
CA TYR A 97 6.48 -7.88 0.35
C TYR A 97 5.96 -7.79 1.78
N GLN A 98 4.63 -7.74 1.96
CA GLN A 98 4.02 -7.77 3.29
C GLN A 98 4.43 -9.02 4.08
N GLU A 99 4.54 -10.17 3.42
CA GLU A 99 4.96 -11.43 4.05
C GLU A 99 6.44 -11.35 4.45
N MET A 100 7.31 -10.88 3.56
CA MET A 100 8.73 -10.68 3.83
C MET A 100 8.98 -9.65 4.94
N ALA A 101 8.15 -8.61 5.05
CA ALA A 101 8.30 -7.60 6.09
C ALA A 101 8.00 -8.14 7.50
N ARG A 102 7.27 -9.27 7.61
CA ARG A 102 6.96 -9.93 8.89
C ARG A 102 8.06 -10.88 9.36
N GLU A 103 8.94 -11.29 8.45
CA GLU A 103 10.09 -12.16 8.73
C GLU A 103 11.31 -11.33 9.13
#